data_AF-A0A5A7RZD5-F1
#
_entry.id   AF-A0A5A7RZD5-F1
#
_cell.length_a   1.000
_cell.length_b   1.000
_cell.length_c   1.000
_cell.angle_alpha   90.00
_cell.angle_beta   90.00
_cell.angle_gamma   90.00
#
_symmetry.space_group_name_H-M   'P 1'
#
loop_
_entity.id
_entity.type
_entity.pdbx_description
1 polymer ?
#
loop_
_entity_poly.entity_id
_entity_poly.type
_entity_poly.pdbx_seq_one_letter_code
_entity_poly.pdbx_strand_id
1 'polypeptide(L)' 'MKDLNELIKEIYSYKRYGIRLGLDRIKYIVKKLGNPQDNYKVIHVGGTNGKGSVCRFIES' A
#
# COMPACT_ATOMS: atom_id res chain seq x y z
N MET A 1 -21.54 6.91 -10.24
CA MET A 1 -20.52 6.58 -9.22
C MET A 1 -20.14 5.13 -9.47
N LYS A 2 -18.85 4.80 -9.59
CA LYS A 2 -18.43 3.40 -9.77
C LYS A 2 -18.79 2.62 -8.51
N ASP A 3 -19.31 1.40 -8.67
CA ASP A 3 -19.50 0.51 -7.54
C ASP A 3 -18.16 -0.09 -7.07
N LEU A 4 -18.16 -0.75 -5.91
CA LEU A 4 -16.95 -1.31 -5.31
C LEU A 4 -16.28 -2.35 -6.24
N ASN A 5 -17.05 -3.18 -6.92
CA ASN A 5 -16.52 -4.23 -7.79
C ASN A 5 -15.88 -3.62 -9.04
N GLU A 6 -16.48 -2.56 -9.58
CA GLU A 6 -15.95 -1.82 -10.71
C GLU A 6 -14.61 -1.14 -10.37
N LEU A 7 -14.52 -0.51 -9.20
CA LEU A 7 -13.28 0.08 -8.68
C LEU A 7 -12.18 -0.98 -8.47
N ILE A 8 -12.54 -2.11 -7.88
CA ILE A 8 -11.61 -3.22 -7.68
C ILE A 8 -11.07 -3.72 -9.02
N LYS A 9 -11.95 -3.91 -10.01
CA LYS A 9 -11.57 -4.37 -11.35
C LYS A 9 -10.62 -3.39 -12.04
N GLU A 10 -10.89 -2.09 -11.91
CA GLU A 10 -10.01 -1.04 -12.43
C GLU A 10 -8.63 -1.10 -11.78
N ILE A 11 -8.55 -1.17 -10.44
CA ILE A 11 -7.26 -1.27 -9.72
C ILE A 11 -6.47 -2.50 -10.19
N TYR A 12 -7.12 -3.65 -10.34
CA TYR A 12 -6.45 -4.87 -10.80
C TYR A 12 -6.00 -4.81 -12.26
N SER A 13 -6.65 -3.99 -13.11
CA SER A 13 -6.24 -3.81 -14.50
C SER A 13 -4.81 -3.27 -14.63
N TYR A 14 -4.31 -2.51 -13.63
CA TYR A 14 -2.95 -1.99 -13.61
C TYR A 14 -1.88 -3.05 -13.34
N LYS A 15 -2.25 -4.27 -12.91
CA LYS A 15 -1.30 -5.37 -12.68
C LYS A 15 -0.48 -5.71 -13.94
N ARG A 16 -1.03 -5.44 -15.14
CA ARG A 16 -0.35 -5.63 -16.43
C ARG A 16 0.97 -4.86 -16.58
N TYR A 17 1.17 -3.80 -15.78
CA TYR A 17 2.38 -2.98 -15.82
C TYR A 17 3.53 -3.50 -14.94
N GLY A 18 3.32 -4.60 -14.21
CA GLY A 18 4.33 -5.22 -13.36
C GLY A 18 4.73 -4.40 -12.13
N ILE A 19 5.70 -4.91 -11.37
CA ILE A 19 6.27 -4.21 -10.21
C ILE A 19 7.35 -3.25 -10.71
N ARG A 20 7.19 -1.96 -10.40
CA ARG A 20 8.25 -0.95 -10.57
C ARG A 20 8.76 -0.54 -9.20
N LEU A 21 9.98 -0.95 -8.89
CA LEU A 21 10.68 -0.58 -7.67
C LEU A 21 11.02 0.92 -7.66
N GLY A 22 11.29 1.45 -6.47
CA GLY A 22 11.53 2.88 -6.23
C GLY A 22 10.34 3.59 -5.60
N LEU A 23 10.60 4.73 -4.96
CA LEU A 23 9.62 5.45 -4.14
C LEU A 23 9.13 6.77 -4.76
N ASP A 24 9.71 7.22 -5.88
CA ASP A 24 9.48 8.56 -6.40
C ASP A 24 8.01 8.83 -6.73
N ARG A 25 7.34 7.84 -7.35
CA ARG A 25 5.91 7.93 -7.70
C ARG A 25 5.03 8.08 -6.46
N ILE A 26 5.23 7.24 -5.44
CA ILE A 26 4.40 7.30 -4.24
C ILE A 26 4.73 8.54 -3.41
N LYS A 27 6.00 8.94 -3.32
CA LYS A 27 6.43 10.19 -2.68
C LYS A 27 5.78 11.42 -3.32
N TYR A 28 5.70 11.47 -4.65
CA TYR A 28 4.98 12.55 -5.35
C TYR A 28 3.50 12.60 -4.98
N ILE A 29 2.83 11.45 -4.97
CA ILE A 29 1.39 11.34 -4.66
C ILE A 29 1.13 11.77 -3.21
N VAL A 30 1.83 11.19 -2.23
CA VAL A 30 1.57 11.49 -0.82
C VAL A 30 1.92 12.93 -0.45
N LYS A 31 2.90 13.54 -1.12
CA LYS A 31 3.19 14.98 -0.98
C LYS A 31 2.00 15.84 -1.38
N LYS A 32 1.28 15.49 -2.45
CA LYS A 32 0.04 16.18 -2.87
C LYS A 32 -1.12 15.96 -1.89
N LEU A 33 -1.08 14.89 -1.11
CA LEU A 33 -2.06 14.56 -0.08
C LEU A 33 -1.68 15.08 1.32
N GLY A 34 -0.62 15.89 1.43
CA GLY A 34 -0.20 16.46 2.71
C GLY A 34 0.62 15.52 3.60
N ASN A 35 1.33 14.55 3.01
CA ASN A 35 2.19 13.58 3.72
C ASN A 35 1.49 12.84 4.87
N PRO A 36 0.34 12.18 4.62
CA PRO A 36 -0.43 11.52 5.68
C PRO A 36 0.39 10.46 6.44
N GLN A 37 1.38 9.83 5.78
CA GLN A 37 2.24 8.83 6.42
C GLN A 37 3.03 9.35 7.64
N ASP A 38 3.24 10.67 7.74
CA ASP A 38 4.00 11.28 8.84
C ASP A 38 3.15 11.40 10.14
N ASN A 39 1.84 11.16 10.05
CA ASN A 39 0.88 11.37 11.14
C ASN A 39 0.39 10.06 11.80
N TYR A 40 0.91 8.91 11.38
CA TYR A 40 0.51 7.61 11.92
C TYR A 40 1.59 7.02 12.85
N LYS A 41 1.16 6.35 13.92
CA LYS A 41 2.04 5.43 14.66
C LYS A 41 2.16 4.15 13.84
N VAL A 42 3.33 3.91 13.25
CA VAL A 42 3.54 2.80 12.30
C VAL A 42 4.57 1.80 12.84
N ILE A 43 4.25 0.52 12.72
CA ILE A 43 5.21 -0.59 12.83
C ILE A 43 5.48 -1.12 11.42
N HIS A 44 6.73 -1.08 10.95
CA HIS A 44 7.11 -1.56 9.62
C HIS A 44 7.67 -2.98 9.68
N VAL A 45 6.98 -3.95 9.08
CA VAL A 45 7.35 -5.38 9.10
C VAL A 45 7.86 -5.83 7.72
N GLY A 46 9.16 -6.12 7.63
CA GLY A 46 9.82 -6.68 6.44
C GLY A 46 10.17 -8.17 6.59
N GLY A 47 10.72 -8.78 5.53
CA GLY A 47 11.25 -10.15 5.53
C GLY A 47 10.72 -11.03 4.39
N THR A 48 11.38 -12.15 4.11
CA THR A 48 10.95 -13.10 3.06
C THR A 48 9.69 -13.86 3.49
N ASN A 49 9.68 -14.37 4.72
CA ASN A 49 8.60 -15.15 5.32
C ASN A 49 8.08 -14.52 6.62
N GLY A 50 6.94 -14.98 7.13
CA GLY A 50 6.47 -14.64 8.47
C GLY A 50 5.82 -13.25 8.67
N LYS A 51 5.94 -12.32 7.71
CA LYS A 51 5.35 -10.96 7.80
C LYS A 51 3.88 -10.95 8.25
N GLY A 52 3.05 -11.80 7.63
CA GLY A 52 1.62 -11.89 7.96
C GLY A 52 1.37 -12.38 9.38
N SER A 53 2.06 -13.45 9.79
CA SER A 53 1.95 -14.03 11.14
C SER A 53 2.43 -13.06 12.23
N VAL A 54 3.53 -12.34 11.97
CA VAL A 54 4.05 -11.31 12.89
C VAL A 54 3.08 -10.14 13.00
N CYS A 55 2.53 -9.63 11.89
CA CYS A 55 1.52 -8.59 11.94
C CYS A 55 0.29 -9.03 12.76
N ARG A 56 -0.16 -10.29 12.59
CA ARG A 56 -1.29 -10.83 13.34
C ARG A 56 -1.01 -10.95 14.83
N PHE A 57 0.21 -11.36 15.19
CA PHE A 57 0.63 -11.43 16.59
C PHE A 57 0.66 -10.03 17.25
N ILE A 58 1.17 -9.02 16.54
CA ILE A 58 1.24 -7.62 17.04
C ILE A 58 -0.15 -6.97 17.17
N GLU A 59 -1.09 -7.32 16.30
CA GLU A 59 -2.47 -6.83 16.35
C GLU A 59 -3.27 -7.36 17.55
N SER A 60 -2.88 -8.53 18.09
CA SER A 60 -3.61 -9.27 19.12
C SER A 60 -3.30 -8.75 20.52
#